data_AF-A0A831TJE4-F1
#
_entry.id   AF-A0A831TJE4-F1
#
_cell.length_a   1.000
_cell.length_b   1.000
_cell.length_c   1.000
_cell.angle_alpha   90.00
_cell.angle_beta   90.00
_cell.angle_gamma   90.00
#
_symmetry.space_group_name_H-M   'P 1'
#
loop_
_entity.id
_entity.type
_entity.pdbx_description
1 polymer ?
#
loop_
_entity_poly.entity_id
_entity_poly.type
_entity_poly.pdbx_seq_one_letter_code
_entity_poly.pdbx_strand_id
1 'polypeptide(L)'
;MNLLSDTAVTGTIKLNNAAEGLALFGPQDKFLKLIESQTDAHIRTRDAEIVINGNMSDVDSLVQLFQVLLGLVRGGYTLSDRDVQYAFDLAKTMQAEQLLDLFKGELTIAYKGKPIRVKTLGQRHYVGVIRKNDIVFGIGPAGTGKTYLAVVLAVIALKEGKVKRIVLTRPAVEAGESLGFLPGDLQEKVDPYLRPLYDALNDVMGPEQVAKALERGIIEIAPLAYMRGRTLDDSFIILDEAQNTTPEQMKMFLTRLGFSSKMVITGDVTQIDLPSGKQSGLFAAERILKDIEDIGFVYLTEQDVVRHALVQKIIVAYSKEPTKHR
;
A
#
# COMPACT_ATOMS: atom_id res chain seq x y z
N MET A 1 -10.38 27.25 38.47
CA MET A 1 -9.53 27.39 37.26
C MET A 1 -8.23 26.68 37.58
N ASN A 2 -8.21 25.35 37.42
CA ASN A 2 -7.04 24.55 37.77
C ASN A 2 -6.05 24.61 36.61
N LEU A 3 -4.96 25.36 36.79
CA LEU A 3 -3.74 25.13 36.03
C LEU A 3 -3.21 23.76 36.46
N LEU A 4 -3.40 22.75 35.62
CA LEU A 4 -2.58 21.56 35.67
C LEU A 4 -1.16 22.03 35.36
N SER A 5 -0.29 22.01 36.35
CA SER A 5 1.14 22.14 36.17
C SER A 5 1.61 20.98 35.29
N ASP A 6 2.03 21.25 34.05
CA ASP A 6 2.81 20.32 33.25
C ASP A 6 4.14 20.06 33.98
N THR A 7 4.16 19.05 34.85
CA THR A 7 5.41 18.54 35.41
C THR A 7 6.21 17.93 34.28
N ALA A 8 7.30 18.62 33.91
CA ALA A 8 8.28 18.08 32.99
C ALA A 8 8.84 16.77 33.57
N VAL A 9 8.79 15.72 32.78
CA VAL A 9 9.35 14.41 33.12
C VAL A 9 10.55 14.10 32.25
N THR A 10 11.35 13.15 32.70
CA THR A 10 12.57 12.72 32.02
C THR A 10 12.49 11.23 31.71
N GLY A 11 12.61 10.87 30.44
CA GLY A 11 12.83 9.51 29.96
C GLY A 11 14.30 9.27 29.65
N THR A 12 14.80 8.04 29.86
CA THR A 12 16.18 7.68 29.53
C THR A 12 16.24 6.31 28.86
N ILE A 13 17.01 6.22 27.78
CA ILE A 13 17.20 5.00 26.99
C ILE A 13 18.69 4.74 26.83
N LYS A 14 19.12 3.52 27.17
CA LYS A 14 20.52 3.10 27.07
C LYS A 14 20.85 2.50 25.70
N LEU A 15 21.94 2.97 25.12
CA LEU A 15 22.59 2.42 23.95
C LEU A 15 23.71 1.48 24.40
N ASN A 16 23.91 0.40 23.64
CA ASN A 16 24.96 -0.59 23.91
C ASN A 16 26.35 -0.07 23.50
N ASN A 17 26.42 0.80 22.49
CA ASN A 17 27.66 1.39 21.98
C ASN A 17 27.37 2.60 21.08
N ALA A 18 28.43 3.32 20.69
CA ALA A 18 28.31 4.50 19.82
C ALA A 18 27.80 4.17 18.40
N ALA A 19 28.12 2.98 17.87
CA ALA A 19 27.68 2.57 16.53
C ALA A 19 26.15 2.42 16.45
N GLU A 20 25.53 1.94 17.52
CA GLU A 20 24.08 1.87 17.66
C GLU A 20 23.43 3.25 17.62
N GLY A 21 24.01 4.23 18.31
CA GLY A 21 23.58 5.63 18.24
C GLY A 21 23.66 6.18 16.81
N LEU A 22 24.76 5.96 16.11
CA LEU A 22 24.93 6.41 14.72
C LEU A 22 23.89 5.79 13.77
N ALA A 23 23.59 4.50 13.93
CA ALA A 23 22.57 3.83 13.13
C ALA A 23 21.15 4.35 13.44
N LEU A 24 20.87 4.64 14.71
CA LEU A 24 19.58 5.15 15.18
C LEU A 24 19.32 6.60 14.76
N PHE A 25 20.32 7.48 14.84
CA PHE A 25 20.18 8.90 14.48
C PHE A 25 20.36 9.15 12.97
N GLY A 26 20.91 8.18 12.25
CA GLY A 26 21.12 8.24 10.81
C GLY A 26 22.27 9.17 10.42
N PRO A 27 22.56 9.26 9.10
CA PRO A 27 23.67 10.07 8.60
C PRO A 27 23.52 11.55 9.00
N GLN A 28 24.54 12.13 9.63
CA GLN A 28 24.55 13.52 10.10
C GLN A 28 23.35 13.87 11.02
N ASP A 29 22.91 12.91 11.83
CA ASP A 29 21.78 13.00 12.76
C ASP A 29 20.44 13.32 12.09
N LYS A 30 20.30 12.95 10.81
CA LYS A 30 19.11 13.27 10.00
C LYS A 30 17.81 12.76 10.61
N PHE A 31 17.80 11.54 11.17
CA PHE A 31 16.61 10.95 11.78
C PHE A 31 16.28 11.62 13.11
N LEU A 32 17.29 11.97 13.90
CA LEU A 32 17.10 12.72 15.14
C LEU A 32 16.46 14.10 14.85
N LYS A 33 17.02 14.85 13.90
CA LYS A 33 16.47 16.15 13.48
C LYS A 33 15.05 16.04 12.94
N LEU A 34 14.73 14.95 12.24
CA LEU A 34 13.37 14.68 11.76
C LEU A 34 12.39 14.52 12.92
N ILE A 35 12.77 13.76 13.97
CA ILE A 35 11.97 13.57 15.19
C ILE A 35 11.84 14.88 15.96
N GLU A 36 12.94 15.59 16.21
CA GLU A 36 12.98 16.87 16.93
C GLU A 36 12.10 17.93 16.26
N SER A 37 12.03 17.94 14.93
CA SER A 37 11.18 18.91 14.20
C SER A 37 9.67 18.70 14.38
N GLN A 38 9.25 17.59 15.03
CA GLN A 38 7.86 17.19 15.15
C GLN A 38 7.38 17.06 16.61
N THR A 39 8.20 17.45 17.59
CA THR A 39 7.89 17.38 19.01
C THR A 39 8.46 18.60 19.74
N ASP A 40 7.79 19.02 20.81
CA ASP A 40 8.29 20.08 21.69
C ASP A 40 9.24 19.54 22.77
N ALA A 41 9.39 18.22 22.88
CA ALA A 41 10.29 17.59 23.83
C ALA A 41 11.77 17.79 23.45
N HIS A 42 12.60 18.02 24.46
CA HIS A 42 14.04 18.17 24.29
C HIS A 42 14.75 16.82 24.37
N ILE A 43 15.37 16.42 23.27
CA ILE A 43 16.15 15.19 23.17
C ILE A 43 17.64 15.54 23.29
N ARG A 44 18.37 14.81 24.14
CA ARG A 44 19.82 14.95 24.30
C ARG A 44 20.48 13.58 24.25
N THR A 45 21.64 13.51 23.61
CA THR A 45 22.43 12.29 23.51
C THR A 45 23.76 12.51 24.24
N ARG A 46 24.05 11.69 25.25
CA ARG A 46 25.29 11.80 26.03
C ARG A 46 25.66 10.43 26.62
N ASP A 47 26.95 10.08 26.62
CA ASP A 47 27.48 8.91 27.35
C ASP A 47 26.75 7.58 27.05
N ALA A 48 26.40 7.35 25.78
CA ALA A 48 25.61 6.18 25.32
C ALA A 48 24.17 6.14 25.88
N GLU A 49 23.60 7.27 26.25
CA GLU A 49 22.20 7.41 26.67
C GLU A 49 21.48 8.47 25.83
N ILE A 50 20.20 8.23 25.61
CA ILE A 50 19.24 9.21 25.08
C ILE A 50 18.40 9.69 26.26
N VAL A 51 18.42 10.99 26.51
CA VAL A 51 17.65 11.65 27.56
C VAL A 51 16.59 12.52 26.90
N ILE A 52 15.34 12.32 27.28
CA ILE A 52 14.17 12.98 26.69
C ILE A 52 13.48 13.75 27.81
N ASN A 53 13.29 15.05 27.64
CA ASN A 53 12.62 15.90 28.62
C ASN A 53 11.43 16.61 27.98
N GLY A 54 10.26 16.54 28.61
CA GLY A 54 9.04 17.14 28.08
C GLY A 54 7.84 16.84 28.96
N ASN A 55 6.63 17.03 28.43
CA ASN A 55 5.43 16.53 29.08
C ASN A 55 5.39 14.98 29.06
N MET A 56 4.57 14.38 29.92
CA MET A 56 4.51 12.92 30.05
C MET A 56 4.16 12.21 28.73
N SER A 57 3.17 12.72 28.00
CA SER A 57 2.70 12.11 26.75
C SER A 57 3.79 12.05 25.67
N ASP A 58 4.53 13.14 25.51
CA ASP A 58 5.60 13.23 24.51
C ASP A 58 6.78 12.36 24.91
N VAL A 59 7.15 12.36 26.20
CA VAL A 59 8.24 11.52 26.71
C VAL A 59 7.91 10.04 26.53
N ASP A 60 6.70 9.60 26.89
CA ASP A 60 6.27 8.20 26.74
C ASP A 60 6.27 7.76 25.27
N SER A 61 5.70 8.58 24.38
CA SER A 61 5.67 8.34 22.93
C SER A 61 7.07 8.23 22.35
N LEU A 62 7.96 9.19 22.67
CA LEU A 62 9.34 9.18 22.17
C LEU A 62 10.16 8.03 22.76
N VAL A 63 9.93 7.65 24.02
CA VAL A 63 10.57 6.48 24.61
C VAL A 63 10.20 5.22 23.84
N GLN A 64 8.90 5.02 23.56
CA GLN A 64 8.43 3.88 22.77
C GLN A 64 9.03 3.89 21.36
N LEU A 65 9.03 5.05 20.70
CA LEU A 65 9.61 5.24 19.37
C LEU A 65 11.08 4.81 19.33
N PHE A 66 11.91 5.37 20.21
CA PHE A 66 13.34 5.09 20.19
C PHE A 66 13.63 3.63 20.57
N GLN A 67 12.88 3.03 21.51
CA GLN A 67 13.01 1.61 21.83
C GLN A 67 12.70 0.71 20.62
N VAL A 68 11.67 1.04 19.84
CA VAL A 68 11.30 0.30 18.63
C VAL A 68 12.35 0.45 17.53
N LEU A 69 12.78 1.67 17.24
CA LEU A 69 13.84 1.92 16.25
C LEU A 69 15.14 1.22 16.63
N LEU A 70 15.48 1.23 17.93
CA LEU A 70 16.62 0.52 18.49
C LEU A 70 16.47 -1.00 18.33
N GLY A 71 15.27 -1.54 18.55
CA GLY A 71 14.94 -2.94 18.28
C GLY A 71 15.17 -3.33 16.82
N LEU A 72 14.82 -2.46 15.87
CA LEU A 72 15.08 -2.67 14.44
C LEU A 72 16.58 -2.65 14.12
N VAL A 73 17.32 -1.66 14.63
CA VAL A 73 18.78 -1.56 14.46
C VAL A 73 19.48 -2.79 15.04
N ARG A 74 19.11 -3.22 16.24
CA ARG A 74 19.62 -4.44 16.89
C ARG A 74 19.27 -5.71 16.11
N GLY A 75 18.13 -5.71 15.43
CA GLY A 75 17.72 -6.77 14.50
C GLY A 75 18.46 -6.77 13.17
N GLY A 76 19.41 -5.84 12.95
CA GLY A 76 20.18 -5.72 11.72
C GLY A 76 19.44 -5.03 10.57
N TYR A 77 18.32 -4.37 10.84
CA TYR A 77 17.59 -3.61 9.83
C TYR A 77 18.18 -2.22 9.65
N THR A 78 18.35 -1.80 8.40
CA THR A 78 18.72 -0.43 8.06
C THR A 78 17.48 0.44 8.00
N LEU A 79 17.41 1.46 8.86
CA LEU A 79 16.32 2.42 8.88
C LEU A 79 16.38 3.36 7.68
N SER A 80 15.22 3.66 7.10
CA SER A 80 15.04 4.75 6.14
C SER A 80 14.31 5.93 6.77
N ASP A 81 14.36 7.11 6.12
CA ASP A 81 13.60 8.29 6.54
C ASP A 81 12.10 7.97 6.73
N ARG A 82 11.56 7.09 5.88
CA ARG A 82 10.16 6.70 5.92
C ARG A 82 9.84 5.81 7.11
N ASP A 83 10.76 4.91 7.48
CA ASP A 83 10.55 4.02 8.62
C ASP A 83 10.52 4.81 9.92
N VAL A 84 11.40 5.82 10.03
CA VAL A 84 11.43 6.74 11.17
C VAL A 84 10.15 7.59 11.22
N GLN A 85 9.74 8.18 10.09
CA GLN A 85 8.51 8.97 10.04
C GLN A 85 7.28 8.13 10.42
N TYR A 86 7.18 6.92 9.86
CA TYR A 86 6.05 6.04 10.14
C TYR A 86 6.06 5.53 11.59
N ALA A 87 7.23 5.20 12.14
CA ALA A 87 7.39 4.85 13.54
C ALA A 87 6.93 6.00 14.45
N PHE A 88 7.29 7.23 14.11
CA PHE A 88 6.91 8.44 14.86
C PHE A 88 5.38 8.62 14.86
N ASP A 89 4.74 8.46 13.71
CA ASP A 89 3.28 8.57 13.61
C ASP A 89 2.55 7.44 14.37
N LEU A 90 3.10 6.23 14.40
CA LEU A 90 2.60 5.13 15.25
C LEU A 90 2.82 5.38 16.75
N ALA A 91 3.93 6.03 17.13
CA ALA A 91 4.23 6.32 18.53
C ALA A 91 3.23 7.29 19.15
N LYS A 92 2.72 8.26 18.37
CA LYS A 92 1.65 9.18 18.80
C LYS A 92 0.39 8.47 19.27
N THR A 93 0.11 7.28 18.74
CA THR A 93 -1.03 6.44 19.12
C THR A 93 -0.64 5.24 19.99
N MET A 94 0.60 5.22 20.51
CA MET A 94 1.20 4.15 21.31
C MET A 94 1.28 2.78 20.59
N GLN A 95 1.38 2.79 19.25
CA GLN A 95 1.37 1.60 18.40
C GLN A 95 2.74 1.31 17.75
N ALA A 96 3.82 1.98 18.16
CA ALA A 96 5.12 1.86 17.51
C ALA A 96 5.64 0.41 17.46
N GLU A 97 5.35 -0.41 18.48
CA GLU A 97 5.76 -1.83 18.52
C GLU A 97 5.30 -2.64 17.32
N GLN A 98 4.15 -2.29 16.72
CA GLN A 98 3.62 -3.00 15.56
C GLN A 98 4.53 -2.89 14.32
N LEU A 99 5.45 -1.92 14.31
CA LEU A 99 6.46 -1.76 13.27
C LEU A 99 7.46 -2.93 13.28
N LEU A 100 7.84 -3.45 14.45
CA LEU A 100 8.74 -4.60 14.54
C LEU A 100 8.16 -5.81 13.78
N ASP A 101 6.87 -6.03 13.93
CA ASP A 101 6.16 -7.11 13.23
C ASP A 101 6.06 -6.86 11.72
N LEU A 102 6.07 -5.60 11.26
CA LEU A 102 6.03 -5.29 9.82
C LEU A 102 7.36 -5.67 9.18
N PHE A 103 8.46 -5.42 9.87
CA PHE A 103 9.80 -5.77 9.41
C PHE A 103 10.07 -7.27 9.40
N LYS A 104 9.46 -8.02 10.33
CA LYS A 104 9.55 -9.48 10.39
C LYS A 104 8.65 -10.19 9.36
N GLY A 105 7.54 -9.56 8.96
CA GLY A 105 6.53 -10.16 8.10
C GLY A 105 6.92 -10.17 6.61
N GLU A 106 7.49 -11.28 6.14
CA GLU A 106 7.73 -11.52 4.71
C GLU A 106 6.51 -12.16 4.03
N LEU A 107 6.10 -11.63 2.88
CA LEU A 107 5.06 -12.24 2.05
C LEU A 107 5.67 -13.27 1.09
N THR A 108 6.72 -12.86 0.38
CA THR A 108 7.46 -13.68 -0.58
C THR A 108 8.76 -13.00 -0.95
N ILE A 109 9.56 -13.62 -1.81
CA ILE A 109 10.78 -13.05 -2.36
C ILE A 109 10.53 -12.68 -3.82
N ALA A 110 10.84 -11.44 -4.18
CA ALA A 110 10.77 -10.94 -5.55
C ALA A 110 11.75 -11.70 -6.44
N TYR A 111 11.55 -11.64 -7.77
CA TYR A 111 12.42 -12.30 -8.73
C TYR A 111 13.91 -11.93 -8.55
N LYS A 112 14.19 -10.66 -8.22
CA LYS A 112 15.55 -10.14 -7.98
C LYS A 112 16.12 -10.45 -6.59
N GLY A 113 15.49 -11.35 -5.83
CA GLY A 113 15.96 -11.78 -4.50
C GLY A 113 15.63 -10.83 -3.35
N LYS A 114 14.93 -9.71 -3.62
CA LYS A 114 14.52 -8.78 -2.56
C LYS A 114 13.25 -9.28 -1.86
N PRO A 115 13.17 -9.26 -0.51
CA PRO A 115 11.96 -9.66 0.19
C PRO A 115 10.84 -8.64 -0.07
N ILE A 116 9.64 -9.15 -0.36
CA ILE A 116 8.41 -8.37 -0.47
C ILE A 116 7.69 -8.45 0.88
N ARG A 117 7.48 -7.28 1.49
CA ARG A 117 6.85 -7.13 2.81
C ARG A 117 5.74 -6.08 2.75
N VAL A 118 4.75 -6.21 3.61
CA VAL A 118 3.83 -5.10 3.90
C VAL A 118 4.60 -4.02 4.65
N LYS A 119 4.29 -2.77 4.33
CA LYS A 119 5.07 -1.61 4.76
C LYS A 119 4.33 -0.72 5.75
N THR A 120 3.02 -0.92 5.89
CA THR A 120 2.14 -0.20 6.81
C THR A 120 1.13 -1.16 7.45
N LEU A 121 0.51 -0.72 8.54
CA LEU A 121 -0.57 -1.46 9.21
C LEU A 121 -1.80 -1.63 8.31
N GLY A 122 -2.17 -0.60 7.53
CA GLY A 122 -3.26 -0.70 6.55
C GLY A 122 -2.97 -1.74 5.48
N GLN A 123 -1.74 -1.80 4.96
CA GLN A 123 -1.33 -2.86 4.03
C GLN A 123 -1.37 -4.26 4.67
N ARG A 124 -0.94 -4.40 5.94
CA ARG A 124 -1.05 -5.66 6.68
C ARG A 124 -2.50 -6.10 6.81
N HIS A 125 -3.38 -5.18 7.20
CA HIS A 125 -4.81 -5.44 7.31
C HIS A 125 -5.40 -5.86 5.96
N TYR A 126 -5.08 -5.13 4.89
CA TYR A 126 -5.50 -5.45 3.52
C TYR A 126 -5.12 -6.87 3.09
N VAL A 127 -3.85 -7.26 3.28
CA VAL A 127 -3.38 -8.62 3.01
C VAL A 127 -4.14 -9.66 3.85
N GLY A 128 -4.39 -9.35 5.12
CA GLY A 128 -5.16 -10.22 6.02
C GLY A 128 -6.59 -10.45 5.55
N VAL A 129 -7.27 -9.41 5.06
CA VAL A 129 -8.65 -9.49 4.55
C VAL A 129 -8.69 -10.27 3.24
N ILE A 130 -7.76 -10.04 2.30
CA ILE A 130 -7.66 -10.83 1.06
C ILE A 130 -7.54 -12.33 1.36
N ARG A 131 -6.76 -12.71 2.38
CA ARG A 131 -6.59 -14.12 2.73
C ARG A 131 -7.87 -14.77 3.26
N LYS A 132 -8.77 -14.00 3.88
CA LYS A 132 -9.97 -14.50 4.57
C LYS A 132 -11.24 -14.46 3.73
N ASN A 133 -11.35 -13.52 2.81
CA ASN A 133 -12.59 -13.21 2.09
C ASN A 133 -12.46 -13.51 0.60
N ASP A 134 -13.52 -14.02 -0.03
CA ASP A 134 -13.52 -14.36 -1.45
C ASP A 134 -13.66 -13.15 -2.36
N ILE A 135 -14.29 -12.07 -1.89
CA ILE A 135 -14.33 -10.80 -2.59
C ILE A 135 -13.78 -9.72 -1.65
N VAL A 136 -12.80 -8.95 -2.13
CA VAL A 136 -12.21 -7.84 -1.38
C VAL A 136 -12.09 -6.59 -2.22
N PHE A 137 -12.60 -5.48 -1.71
CA PHE A 137 -12.41 -4.13 -2.24
C PHE A 137 -11.26 -3.45 -1.49
N GLY A 138 -10.17 -3.16 -2.21
CA GLY A 138 -9.07 -2.31 -1.75
C GLY A 138 -9.22 -0.90 -2.31
N ILE A 139 -9.72 0.02 -1.50
CA ILE A 139 -10.02 1.40 -1.89
C ILE A 139 -9.01 2.33 -1.25
N GLY A 140 -8.39 3.22 -2.03
CA GLY A 140 -7.52 4.25 -1.47
C GLY A 140 -6.59 4.90 -2.48
N PRO A 141 -5.77 5.87 -2.03
CA PRO A 141 -4.93 6.67 -2.91
C PRO A 141 -3.95 5.87 -3.77
N ALA A 142 -3.46 6.48 -4.86
CA ALA A 142 -2.39 5.92 -5.67
C ALA A 142 -1.07 5.83 -4.87
N GLY A 143 -0.39 4.68 -4.95
CA GLY A 143 0.86 4.44 -4.23
C GLY A 143 0.71 3.79 -2.85
N THR A 144 -0.52 3.48 -2.43
CA THR A 144 -0.79 2.67 -1.22
C THR A 144 -0.45 1.19 -1.37
N GLY A 145 -0.16 0.74 -2.60
CA GLY A 145 0.25 -0.63 -2.89
C GLY A 145 -0.92 -1.61 -3.09
N LYS A 146 -2.18 -1.15 -3.12
CA LYS A 146 -3.38 -2.00 -3.31
C LYS A 146 -3.24 -3.02 -4.45
N THR A 147 -3.01 -2.57 -5.68
CA THR A 147 -2.91 -3.43 -6.86
C THR A 147 -1.68 -4.33 -6.80
N TYR A 148 -0.53 -3.77 -6.42
CA TYR A 148 0.73 -4.52 -6.33
C TYR A 148 0.64 -5.67 -5.30
N LEU A 149 0.13 -5.40 -4.10
CA LEU A 149 -0.03 -6.43 -3.07
C LEU A 149 -1.07 -7.49 -3.47
N ALA A 150 -2.13 -7.11 -4.17
CA ALA A 150 -3.08 -8.06 -4.72
C ALA A 150 -2.41 -9.01 -5.74
N VAL A 151 -1.59 -8.48 -6.65
CA VAL A 151 -0.80 -9.29 -7.61
C VAL A 151 0.18 -10.21 -6.89
N VAL A 152 0.90 -9.72 -5.89
CA VAL A 152 1.81 -10.54 -5.05
C VAL A 152 1.05 -11.72 -4.43
N LEU A 153 -0.13 -11.48 -3.85
CA LEU A 153 -0.95 -12.53 -3.26
C LEU A 153 -1.53 -13.50 -4.29
N ALA A 154 -1.89 -13.03 -5.48
CA ALA A 154 -2.32 -13.89 -6.58
C ALA A 154 -1.22 -14.86 -7.00
N VAL A 155 0.02 -14.37 -7.13
CA VAL A 155 1.18 -15.21 -7.46
C VAL A 155 1.49 -16.21 -6.35
N ILE A 156 1.38 -15.81 -5.08
CA ILE A 156 1.54 -16.72 -3.94
C ILE A 156 0.48 -17.82 -4.01
N ALA A 157 -0.80 -17.47 -4.18
CA ALA A 157 -1.89 -18.43 -4.27
C ALA A 157 -1.71 -19.42 -5.44
N LEU A 158 -1.21 -18.94 -6.58
CA LEU A 158 -0.89 -19.79 -7.74
C LEU A 158 0.27 -20.75 -7.43
N LYS A 159 1.36 -20.26 -6.84
CA LYS A 159 2.53 -21.09 -6.47
C LYS A 159 2.20 -22.14 -5.41
N GLU A 160 1.29 -21.83 -4.49
CA GLU A 160 0.80 -22.74 -3.45
C GLU A 160 -0.28 -23.71 -3.97
N GLY A 161 -0.70 -23.61 -5.24
CA GLY A 161 -1.73 -24.46 -5.83
C GLY A 161 -3.15 -24.20 -5.30
N LYS A 162 -3.38 -23.08 -4.60
CA LYS A 162 -4.70 -22.65 -4.11
C LYS A 162 -5.61 -22.21 -5.25
N VAL A 163 -5.02 -21.69 -6.32
CA VAL A 163 -5.69 -21.38 -7.58
C VAL A 163 -4.86 -21.97 -8.73
N LYS A 164 -5.51 -22.21 -9.87
CA LYS A 164 -4.85 -22.70 -11.09
C LYS A 164 -4.50 -21.59 -12.07
N ARG A 165 -5.17 -20.43 -11.95
CA ARG A 165 -5.01 -19.29 -12.87
C ARG A 165 -5.05 -17.94 -12.16
N ILE A 166 -4.45 -16.94 -12.79
CA ILE A 166 -4.56 -15.53 -12.41
C ILE A 166 -5.20 -14.78 -13.58
N VAL A 167 -6.23 -13.98 -13.31
CA VAL A 167 -6.88 -13.13 -14.30
C VAL A 167 -6.79 -11.69 -13.85
N LEU A 168 -6.04 -10.86 -14.57
CA LEU A 168 -5.89 -9.44 -14.29
C LEU A 168 -6.68 -8.65 -15.33
N THR A 169 -7.49 -7.70 -14.87
CA THR A 169 -8.31 -6.89 -15.76
C THR A 169 -8.38 -5.45 -15.31
N ARG A 170 -8.60 -4.56 -16.27
CA ARG A 170 -8.73 -3.12 -16.09
C ARG A 170 -9.81 -2.60 -17.05
N PRO A 171 -10.67 -1.66 -16.65
CA PRO A 171 -11.60 -1.03 -17.58
C PRO A 171 -10.81 -0.17 -18.58
N ALA A 172 -11.19 -0.23 -19.85
CA ALA A 172 -10.67 0.69 -20.85
C ALA A 172 -11.39 2.03 -20.68
N VAL A 173 -10.65 3.06 -20.26
CA VAL A 173 -11.15 4.43 -20.13
C VAL A 173 -10.16 5.39 -20.78
N GLU A 174 -10.69 6.32 -21.56
CA GLU A 174 -9.96 7.37 -22.26
C GLU A 174 -9.52 8.45 -21.26
N ALA A 175 -8.54 8.16 -20.42
CA ALA A 175 -7.95 9.15 -19.53
C ALA A 175 -6.96 10.02 -20.32
N GLY A 176 -7.42 11.19 -20.78
CA GLY A 176 -6.58 12.24 -21.38
C GLY A 176 -6.31 12.11 -22.89
N GLU A 177 -6.19 10.90 -23.43
CA GLU A 177 -6.10 10.63 -24.87
C GLU A 177 -7.20 9.66 -25.30
N SER A 178 -7.90 9.94 -26.41
CA SER A 178 -8.92 9.02 -26.90
C SER A 178 -8.25 7.76 -27.47
N LEU A 179 -8.73 6.59 -27.05
CA LEU A 179 -8.34 5.26 -27.54
C LEU A 179 -8.44 5.18 -29.08
N GLY A 180 -9.25 6.04 -29.70
CA GLY A 180 -9.32 6.22 -31.15
C GLY A 180 -8.00 6.65 -31.82
N PHE A 181 -7.11 7.37 -31.14
CA PHE A 181 -5.90 7.96 -31.73
C PHE A 181 -4.64 7.06 -31.67
N LEU A 182 -4.63 6.02 -30.83
CA LEU A 182 -3.51 5.08 -30.80
C LEU A 182 -3.52 4.23 -32.08
N PRO A 183 -2.42 4.15 -32.85
CA PRO A 183 -2.34 3.30 -34.04
C PRO A 183 -2.36 1.82 -33.63
N GLY A 184 -2.84 0.94 -34.52
CA GLY A 184 -2.84 -0.51 -34.29
C GLY A 184 -4.22 -1.14 -34.11
N ASP A 185 -4.23 -2.44 -33.82
CA ASP A 185 -5.45 -3.19 -33.50
C ASP A 185 -5.99 -2.82 -32.10
N LEU A 186 -7.20 -3.29 -31.75
CA LEU A 186 -7.82 -2.96 -30.46
C LEU A 186 -6.95 -3.37 -29.26
N GLN A 187 -6.14 -4.43 -29.40
CA GLN A 187 -5.30 -4.97 -28.35
C GLN A 187 -4.05 -4.10 -28.16
N GLU A 188 -3.40 -3.68 -29.25
CA GLU A 188 -2.28 -2.74 -29.23
C GLU A 188 -2.66 -1.40 -28.60
N LYS A 189 -3.92 -0.97 -28.77
CA LYS A 189 -4.43 0.29 -28.17
C LYS A 189 -4.67 0.20 -26.66
N VAL A 190 -5.00 -0.98 -26.12
CA VAL A 190 -5.29 -1.16 -24.68
C VAL A 190 -4.06 -1.58 -23.88
N ASP A 191 -3.05 -2.16 -24.52
CA ASP A 191 -1.84 -2.66 -23.87
C ASP A 191 -1.10 -1.62 -23.00
N PRO A 192 -0.98 -0.33 -23.40
CA PRO A 192 -0.37 0.69 -22.55
C PRO A 192 -1.03 0.82 -21.16
N TYR A 193 -2.35 0.65 -21.06
CA TYR A 193 -3.10 0.73 -19.80
C TYR A 193 -2.90 -0.50 -18.91
N LEU A 194 -2.55 -1.63 -19.50
CA LEU A 194 -2.31 -2.89 -18.80
C LEU A 194 -0.85 -3.02 -18.34
N ARG A 195 0.06 -2.19 -18.86
CA ARG A 195 1.50 -2.21 -18.54
C ARG A 195 1.84 -2.26 -17.05
N PRO A 196 1.20 -1.49 -16.15
CA PRO A 196 1.47 -1.59 -14.71
C PRO A 196 1.23 -2.98 -14.11
N LEU A 197 0.30 -3.76 -14.68
CA LEU A 197 0.03 -5.14 -14.25
C LEU A 197 1.13 -6.09 -14.70
N TYR A 198 1.66 -5.91 -15.92
CA TYR A 198 2.85 -6.64 -16.38
C TYR A 198 4.06 -6.34 -15.51
N ASP A 199 4.31 -5.07 -15.19
CA ASP A 199 5.44 -4.66 -14.36
C ASP A 199 5.37 -5.28 -12.96
N ALA A 200 4.19 -5.32 -12.35
CA ALA A 200 3.99 -5.97 -11.05
C ALA A 200 4.27 -7.48 -11.10
N LEU A 201 3.78 -8.18 -12.13
CA LEU A 201 4.06 -9.61 -12.32
C LEU A 201 5.55 -9.88 -12.55
N ASN A 202 6.19 -9.08 -13.39
CA ASN A 202 7.62 -9.21 -13.72
C ASN A 202 8.52 -8.99 -12.50
N ASP A 203 8.14 -8.11 -11.58
CA ASP A 203 8.85 -7.91 -10.32
C ASP A 203 8.81 -9.17 -9.42
N VAL A 204 7.66 -9.86 -9.38
CA VAL A 204 7.46 -11.02 -8.51
C VAL A 204 7.97 -12.33 -9.11
N MET A 205 7.73 -12.56 -10.41
CA MET A 205 8.01 -13.84 -11.09
C MET A 205 9.19 -13.78 -12.06
N GLY A 206 9.54 -12.59 -12.54
CA GLY A 206 10.53 -12.40 -13.59
C GLY A 206 9.93 -12.52 -14.99
N PRO A 207 10.50 -11.81 -15.97
CA PRO A 207 9.90 -11.66 -17.31
C PRO A 207 9.75 -12.98 -18.07
N GLU A 208 10.72 -13.88 -17.97
CA GLU A 208 10.67 -15.17 -18.66
C GLU A 208 9.53 -16.06 -18.12
N GLN A 209 9.34 -16.08 -16.80
CA GLN A 209 8.30 -16.89 -16.17
C GLN A 209 6.91 -16.31 -16.48
N VAL A 210 6.77 -14.98 -16.48
CA VAL A 210 5.53 -14.29 -16.85
C VAL A 210 5.17 -14.60 -18.31
N ALA A 211 6.11 -14.49 -19.24
CA ALA A 211 5.88 -14.80 -20.66
C ALA A 211 5.38 -16.23 -20.85
N LYS A 212 6.04 -17.22 -20.24
CA LYS A 212 5.62 -18.63 -20.28
C LYS A 212 4.24 -18.86 -19.66
N ALA A 213 3.91 -18.16 -18.58
CA ALA A 213 2.62 -18.28 -17.91
C ALA A 213 1.47 -17.67 -18.74
N LEU A 214 1.72 -16.57 -19.44
CA LEU A 214 0.80 -15.94 -20.39
C LEU A 214 0.55 -16.86 -21.60
N GLU A 215 1.61 -17.37 -22.21
CA GLU A 215 1.51 -18.29 -23.37
C GLU A 215 0.68 -19.54 -23.05
N ARG A 216 0.82 -20.06 -21.83
CA ARG A 216 0.06 -21.23 -21.34
C ARG A 216 -1.34 -20.91 -20.83
N GLY A 217 -1.74 -19.64 -20.81
CA GLY A 217 -3.04 -19.20 -20.25
C GLY A 217 -3.19 -19.41 -18.74
N ILE A 218 -2.06 -19.57 -18.01
CA ILE A 218 -2.04 -19.64 -16.55
C ILE A 218 -2.26 -18.25 -15.97
N ILE A 219 -1.67 -17.24 -16.60
CA ILE A 219 -1.93 -15.83 -16.32
C ILE A 219 -2.63 -15.25 -17.54
N GLU A 220 -3.67 -14.48 -17.33
CA GLU A 220 -4.38 -13.73 -18.37
C GLU A 220 -4.43 -12.26 -17.97
N ILE A 221 -4.08 -11.35 -18.88
CA ILE A 221 -4.23 -9.92 -18.70
C ILE A 221 -5.09 -9.42 -19.85
N ALA A 222 -6.29 -8.92 -19.54
CA ALA A 222 -7.27 -8.57 -20.55
C ALA A 222 -8.18 -7.40 -20.13
N PRO A 223 -8.72 -6.62 -21.07
CA PRO A 223 -9.71 -5.58 -20.76
C PRO A 223 -10.98 -6.15 -20.11
N LEU A 224 -11.66 -5.35 -19.29
CA LEU A 224 -12.87 -5.76 -18.56
C LEU A 224 -13.97 -6.36 -19.45
N ALA A 225 -14.07 -5.91 -20.70
CA ALA A 225 -15.05 -6.41 -21.66
C ALA A 225 -14.93 -7.93 -21.92
N TYR A 226 -13.72 -8.49 -21.79
CA TYR A 226 -13.44 -9.91 -22.03
C TYR A 226 -13.97 -10.81 -20.89
N MET A 227 -14.41 -10.23 -19.78
CA MET A 227 -14.99 -10.98 -18.66
C MET A 227 -16.45 -11.37 -18.93
N ARG A 228 -17.11 -10.75 -19.91
CA ARG A 228 -18.53 -10.98 -20.20
C ARG A 228 -18.81 -12.45 -20.56
N GLY A 229 -19.82 -13.03 -19.92
CA GLY A 229 -20.28 -14.39 -20.21
C GLY A 229 -19.38 -15.50 -19.67
N ARG A 230 -18.34 -15.16 -18.89
CA ARG A 230 -17.43 -16.16 -18.30
C ARG A 230 -17.89 -16.58 -16.90
N THR A 231 -17.45 -17.76 -16.49
CA THR A 231 -17.37 -18.17 -15.08
C THR A 231 -15.90 -18.44 -14.80
N LEU A 232 -15.37 -17.83 -13.75
CA LEU A 232 -13.94 -17.86 -13.44
C LEU A 232 -13.72 -18.78 -12.24
N ASP A 233 -13.67 -20.09 -12.50
CA ASP A 233 -13.34 -21.12 -11.50
C ASP A 233 -11.82 -21.29 -11.31
N ASP A 234 -11.43 -21.74 -10.12
CA ASP A 234 -10.04 -22.00 -9.70
C ASP A 234 -9.09 -20.83 -10.01
N SER A 235 -9.55 -19.59 -9.84
CA SER A 235 -8.86 -18.40 -10.33
C SER A 235 -8.69 -17.33 -9.24
N PHE A 236 -7.55 -16.64 -9.26
CA PHE A 236 -7.37 -15.37 -8.54
C PHE A 236 -7.57 -14.23 -9.54
N ILE A 237 -8.64 -13.47 -9.36
CA ILE A 237 -9.06 -12.43 -10.29
C ILE A 237 -8.83 -11.05 -9.67
N ILE A 238 -8.23 -10.12 -10.42
CA ILE A 238 -8.01 -8.75 -9.99
C ILE A 238 -8.63 -7.78 -11.00
N LEU A 239 -9.51 -6.89 -10.53
CA LEU A 239 -10.00 -5.74 -11.29
C LEU A 239 -9.30 -4.48 -10.76
N ASP A 240 -8.41 -3.92 -11.57
CA ASP A 240 -7.71 -2.68 -11.25
C ASP A 240 -8.42 -1.45 -11.82
N GLU A 241 -8.18 -0.28 -11.21
CA GLU A 241 -8.89 0.98 -11.49
C GLU A 241 -10.42 0.85 -11.51
N ALA A 242 -10.98 0.15 -10.54
CA ALA A 242 -12.40 -0.14 -10.48
C ALA A 242 -13.29 1.12 -10.42
N GLN A 243 -12.75 2.27 -10.00
CA GLN A 243 -13.48 3.54 -10.02
C GLN A 243 -13.92 3.95 -11.43
N ASN A 244 -13.24 3.43 -12.45
CA ASN A 244 -13.48 3.67 -13.87
C ASN A 244 -14.45 2.67 -14.51
N THR A 245 -15.19 1.91 -13.70
CA THR A 245 -16.30 1.05 -14.14
C THR A 245 -17.65 1.74 -13.99
N THR A 246 -18.66 1.32 -14.74
CA THR A 246 -20.07 1.64 -14.44
C THR A 246 -20.68 0.62 -13.47
N PRO A 247 -21.83 0.91 -12.82
CA PRO A 247 -22.52 -0.05 -11.96
C PRO A 247 -22.87 -1.36 -12.68
N GLU A 248 -23.25 -1.29 -13.96
CA GLU A 248 -23.55 -2.46 -14.78
C GLU A 248 -22.29 -3.31 -15.04
N GLN A 249 -21.15 -2.66 -15.32
CA GLN A 249 -19.88 -3.36 -15.51
C GLN A 249 -19.40 -4.00 -14.21
N MET A 250 -19.53 -3.30 -13.09
CA MET A 250 -19.18 -3.84 -11.76
C MET A 250 -20.06 -5.05 -11.42
N LYS A 251 -21.38 -4.95 -11.60
CA LYS A 251 -22.29 -6.10 -11.41
C LYS A 251 -21.97 -7.26 -12.36
N MET A 252 -21.69 -6.96 -13.63
CA MET A 252 -21.27 -7.97 -14.61
C MET A 252 -20.03 -8.70 -14.13
N PHE A 253 -19.02 -7.97 -13.66
CA PHE A 253 -17.75 -8.52 -13.20
C PHE A 253 -17.88 -9.37 -11.93
N LEU A 254 -18.53 -8.84 -10.89
CA LEU A 254 -18.69 -9.55 -9.61
C LEU A 254 -19.45 -10.88 -9.76
N THR A 255 -20.39 -10.94 -10.71
CA THR A 255 -21.14 -12.17 -11.02
C THR A 255 -20.36 -13.19 -11.87
N ARG A 256 -19.07 -12.94 -12.18
CA ARG A 256 -18.21 -13.92 -12.86
C ARG A 256 -17.46 -14.83 -11.87
N LEU A 257 -17.55 -14.58 -10.56
CA LEU A 257 -16.88 -15.39 -9.54
C LEU A 257 -17.36 -16.84 -9.61
N GLY A 258 -16.44 -17.76 -9.89
CA GLY A 258 -16.67 -19.20 -9.87
C GLY A 258 -16.28 -19.84 -8.54
N PHE A 259 -16.33 -21.17 -8.49
CA PHE A 259 -15.90 -21.94 -7.33
C PHE A 259 -14.38 -21.91 -7.16
N SER A 260 -13.93 -22.01 -5.90
CA SER A 260 -12.50 -22.04 -5.54
C SER A 260 -11.73 -20.83 -6.08
N SER A 261 -12.39 -19.68 -6.15
CA SER A 261 -11.86 -18.46 -6.73
C SER A 261 -11.90 -17.31 -5.74
N LYS A 262 -11.07 -16.31 -6.02
CA LYS A 262 -11.01 -15.07 -5.23
C LYS A 262 -10.98 -13.87 -6.14
N MET A 263 -11.72 -12.82 -5.81
CA MET A 263 -11.73 -11.53 -6.49
C MET A 263 -11.17 -10.44 -5.59
N VAL A 264 -10.24 -9.67 -6.14
CA VAL A 264 -9.76 -8.42 -5.52
C VAL A 264 -10.05 -7.26 -6.46
N ILE A 265 -10.78 -6.28 -5.98
CA ILE A 265 -11.18 -5.09 -6.72
C ILE A 265 -10.41 -3.91 -6.13
N THR A 266 -9.58 -3.25 -6.93
CA THR A 266 -8.75 -2.12 -6.49
C THR A 266 -9.17 -0.84 -7.18
N GLY A 267 -9.23 0.26 -6.44
CA GLY A 267 -9.56 1.55 -7.03
C GLY A 267 -9.34 2.73 -6.09
N ASP A 268 -9.52 3.92 -6.63
CA ASP A 268 -9.43 5.19 -5.92
C ASP A 268 -10.66 6.05 -6.26
N VAL A 269 -11.55 6.23 -5.30
CA VAL A 269 -12.80 7.00 -5.50
C VAL A 269 -12.57 8.47 -5.81
N THR A 270 -11.35 8.99 -5.60
CA THR A 270 -10.99 10.37 -5.92
C THR A 270 -10.48 10.57 -7.35
N GLN A 271 -10.19 9.49 -8.09
CA GLN A 271 -9.59 9.52 -9.44
C GLN A 271 -10.53 8.89 -10.48
N ILE A 272 -11.75 9.44 -10.60
CA ILE A 272 -12.76 8.96 -11.54
C ILE A 272 -12.54 9.61 -12.91
N ASP A 273 -12.17 8.81 -13.90
CA ASP A 273 -11.94 9.23 -15.29
C ASP A 273 -13.18 9.00 -16.18
N LEU A 274 -14.33 8.65 -15.59
CA LEU A 274 -15.56 8.42 -16.34
C LEU A 274 -16.08 9.72 -16.97
N PRO A 275 -16.72 9.63 -18.16
CA PRO A 275 -17.42 10.77 -18.75
C PRO A 275 -18.40 11.41 -17.78
N SER A 276 -18.46 12.74 -17.80
CA SER A 276 -19.32 13.53 -16.91
C SER A 276 -20.76 13.02 -16.91
N GLY A 277 -21.34 12.89 -15.70
CA GLY A 277 -22.70 12.40 -15.48
C GLY A 277 -22.83 10.88 -15.31
N LYS A 278 -21.76 10.09 -15.52
CA LYS A 278 -21.77 8.66 -15.20
C LYS A 278 -21.36 8.41 -13.74
N GLN A 279 -22.15 7.58 -13.05
CA GLN A 279 -21.81 7.13 -11.70
C GLN A 279 -20.73 6.04 -11.76
N SER A 280 -19.77 6.08 -10.84
CA SER A 280 -18.77 5.02 -10.68
C SER A 280 -19.40 3.73 -10.12
N GLY A 281 -19.03 2.60 -10.73
CA GLY A 281 -19.41 1.26 -10.31
C GLY A 281 -18.79 0.87 -8.98
N LEU A 282 -17.57 1.33 -8.68
CA LEU A 282 -16.93 1.13 -7.37
C LEU A 282 -17.75 1.78 -6.25
N PHE A 283 -18.12 3.04 -6.43
CA PHE A 283 -18.94 3.78 -5.47
C PHE A 283 -20.32 3.17 -5.29
N ALA A 284 -20.94 2.71 -6.39
CA ALA A 284 -22.22 2.01 -6.32
C ALA A 284 -22.11 0.67 -5.56
N ALA A 285 -21.06 -0.12 -5.83
CA ALA A 285 -20.81 -1.39 -5.16
C ALA A 285 -20.57 -1.22 -3.66
N GLU A 286 -19.77 -0.23 -3.25
CA GLU A 286 -19.56 0.09 -1.84
C GLU A 286 -20.90 0.32 -1.12
N ARG A 287 -21.76 1.18 -1.68
CA ARG A 287 -23.07 1.48 -1.09
C ARG A 287 -24.01 0.27 -1.05
N ILE A 288 -24.01 -0.55 -2.10
CA ILE A 288 -24.97 -1.65 -2.28
C ILE A 288 -24.55 -2.91 -1.51
N LEU A 289 -23.24 -3.17 -1.40
CA LEU A 289 -22.70 -4.43 -0.92
C LEU A 289 -22.11 -4.36 0.50
N LYS A 290 -22.08 -3.17 1.13
CA LYS A 290 -21.50 -2.96 2.47
C LYS A 290 -22.04 -3.87 3.56
N ASP A 291 -23.27 -4.36 3.44
CA ASP A 291 -23.95 -5.16 4.46
C ASP A 291 -23.78 -6.68 4.21
N ILE A 292 -23.00 -7.09 3.20
CA ILE A 292 -22.67 -8.49 2.91
C ILE A 292 -21.38 -8.86 3.66
N GLU A 293 -21.51 -9.65 4.73
CA GLU A 293 -20.41 -9.99 5.65
C GLU A 293 -19.20 -10.69 4.97
N ASP A 294 -19.46 -11.47 3.91
CA ASP A 294 -18.41 -12.19 3.17
C ASP A 294 -17.55 -11.28 2.27
N ILE A 295 -18.00 -10.04 2.03
CA ILE A 295 -17.27 -9.07 1.19
C ILE A 295 -16.43 -8.15 2.08
N GLY A 296 -15.11 -8.22 1.90
CA GLY A 296 -14.19 -7.36 2.62
C GLY A 296 -14.06 -5.98 1.98
N PHE A 297 -14.29 -4.90 2.73
CA PHE A 297 -13.95 -3.54 2.32
C PHE A 297 -12.75 -3.05 3.13
N VAL A 298 -11.69 -2.64 2.45
CA VAL A 298 -10.47 -2.11 3.07
C VAL A 298 -10.15 -0.74 2.50
N TYR A 299 -10.09 0.25 3.38
CA TYR A 299 -9.79 1.64 3.05
C TYR A 299 -8.34 1.94 3.42
N LEU A 300 -7.50 2.10 2.40
CA LEU A 300 -6.12 2.57 2.54
C LEU A 300 -6.10 4.09 2.45
N THR A 301 -5.21 4.70 3.21
CA THR A 301 -5.16 6.16 3.39
C THR A 301 -3.82 6.73 2.90
N GLU A 302 -3.64 8.04 3.01
CA GLU A 302 -2.35 8.70 2.73
C GLU A 302 -1.21 8.15 3.61
N GLN A 303 -1.51 7.65 4.81
CA GLN A 303 -0.51 7.01 5.67
C GLN A 303 0.01 5.68 5.10
N ASP A 304 -0.75 5.06 4.18
CA ASP A 304 -0.37 3.82 3.52
C ASP A 304 0.46 4.04 2.25
N VAL A 305 0.64 5.30 1.82
CA VAL A 305 1.34 5.65 0.59
C VAL A 305 2.84 5.43 0.77
N VAL A 306 3.37 4.49 -0.02
CA VAL A 306 4.79 4.18 -0.06
C VAL A 306 5.39 4.73 -1.35
N ARG A 307 5.92 5.95 -1.26
CA ARG A 307 6.64 6.60 -2.36
C ARG A 307 8.02 7.04 -1.90
N HIS A 308 8.88 7.32 -2.88
CA HIS A 308 10.17 7.94 -2.62
C HIS A 308 9.97 9.32 -1.98
N ALA A 309 10.81 9.68 -0.99
CA ALA A 309 10.66 10.93 -0.24
C ALA A 309 10.65 12.18 -1.16
N LEU A 310 11.43 12.16 -2.24
CA LEU A 310 11.41 13.24 -3.24
C LEU A 310 10.05 13.37 -3.93
N VAL A 311 9.39 12.25 -4.26
CA VAL A 311 8.06 12.27 -4.90
C VAL A 311 7.02 12.88 -3.96
N GLN A 312 7.07 12.55 -2.67
CA GLN A 312 6.21 13.19 -1.67
C GLN A 312 6.45 14.70 -1.59
N LYS A 313 7.71 15.14 -1.58
CA LYS A 313 8.05 16.58 -1.62
C LYS A 313 7.50 17.28 -2.87
N ILE A 314 7.57 16.63 -4.03
CA ILE A 314 7.00 17.14 -5.29
C ILE A 314 5.49 17.27 -5.16
N ILE A 315 4.78 16.24 -4.69
CA ILE A 315 3.32 16.26 -4.50
C ILE A 315 2.91 17.43 -3.59
N VAL A 316 3.60 17.60 -2.45
CA VAL A 316 3.35 18.71 -1.51
C VAL A 316 3.65 20.08 -2.12
N ALA A 317 4.65 20.18 -3.00
CA ALA A 317 4.95 21.42 -3.70
C ALA A 317 3.84 21.80 -4.68
N TYR A 318 3.34 20.84 -5.47
CA TYR A 318 2.23 21.05 -6.40
C TYR A 318 0.90 21.33 -5.69
N SER A 319 0.62 20.71 -4.54
CA SER A 319 -0.62 20.94 -3.79
C SER A 319 -0.72 22.33 -3.17
N LYS A 320 0.41 23.06 -3.04
CA LYS A 320 0.47 24.44 -2.54
C LYS A 320 0.22 25.47 -3.63
N GLU A 321 0.27 25.08 -4.89
CA GLU A 321 -0.12 25.94 -5.99
C GLU A 321 -1.65 26.02 -6.01
N PRO A 322 -2.28 27.18 -5.74
CA PRO A 322 -3.71 27.30 -5.88
C PRO A 322 -4.05 27.00 -7.34
N THR A 323 -4.99 26.08 -7.57
CA THR A 323 -5.57 25.79 -8.89
C THR A 323 -6.25 27.05 -9.43
N LYS A 324 -5.45 27.97 -9.99
CA LYS A 324 -5.90 29.03 -10.86
C LYS A 324 -6.03 28.44 -12.24
N HIS A 325 -7.12 27.72 -12.49
CA HIS A 325 -7.53 27.44 -13.86
C HIS A 325 -8.82 28.23 -14.14
N ARG A 326 -8.66 29.14 -15.11
CA ARG A 326 -9.69 29.91 -15.81
C ARG A 326 -10.58 28.98 -16.63
#